data_AF-A0A022XPH8-F1
#
_entry.id   AF-A0A022XPH8-F1
#
_cell.length_a   1.000
_cell.length_b   1.000
_cell.length_c   1.000
_cell.angle_alpha   90.00
_cell.angle_beta   90.00
_cell.angle_gamma   90.00
#
_symmetry.space_group_name_H-M   'P 1'
#
loop_
_entity.id
_entity.type
_entity.pdbx_description
1 polymer ?
#
loop_
_entity_poly.entity_id
_entity_poly.type
_entity_poly.pdbx_seq_one_letter_code
_entity_poly.pdbx_strand_id
1 'polypeptide(L)'
;MASIYELAKSGQLTKEHMANQQTIRDLNTVHPRTKLTPLGIAVWYCYVKIVKLLLKNGANPDGKDPNHNDSPVRPPLWVAAARSKQRVGTMMQLLLHAGADPNIVSTVDDNSSPLLAAVKTYRSPHLLNALVDKGANPDQENNHEETPRKIAEARGDPDTIKALRKRKERSLGWLHWIGVIVSIIVGVVAWVNAFVVVAVVGAAGAATAAGPYVTQVIKRRFHMSGIFDEKVWPEKLKQPEPKEEFQKDAKDFIEENDLNKFFPSNDPFLQTVVDKATKLEANPDNTLDTKALARLALFQPVMYCDDSGSMNEGNRVEHQIDIVERIASIATRIIPDDGGVKVRFINRNTEIMIYQRTLKDLRQLMGQQAPYGPTELGTNLRSRILEPLVYQPLRTNSLRRPVLVSIITDGCPQGPREKLETLKQAILECGRLLEAAGYERTVVRFQISQIGTDEDAKAFLKSLMREDQLQDVLYCTTGSLDEKFAKFRDNETRLEQWALDEPDHECRSVLDGTHQSLNYFAMTS
;
A
#
# COMPACT_ATOMS: atom_id res chain seq x y z
N MET A 1 13.33 -0.26 -53.16
CA MET A 1 13.40 0.34 -51.80
C MET A 1 13.33 -0.79 -50.78
N ALA A 2 14.08 -0.70 -49.68
CA ALA A 2 13.95 -1.67 -48.59
C ALA A 2 12.54 -1.60 -47.98
N SER A 3 11.95 -2.75 -47.64
CA SER A 3 10.64 -2.79 -46.99
C SER A 3 10.72 -2.20 -45.58
N ILE A 4 9.58 -1.77 -45.04
CA ILE A 4 9.52 -1.26 -43.66
C ILE A 4 10.02 -2.30 -42.65
N TYR A 5 9.76 -3.59 -42.89
CA TYR A 5 10.27 -4.67 -42.08
C TYR A 5 11.80 -4.73 -42.07
N GLU A 6 12.45 -4.66 -43.25
CA GLU A 6 13.91 -4.70 -43.33
C GLU A 6 14.55 -3.44 -42.73
N LEU A 7 13.93 -2.27 -42.88
CA LEU A 7 14.38 -1.03 -42.23
C LEU A 7 14.26 -1.09 -40.69
N ALA A 8 13.18 -1.67 -40.18
CA ALA A 8 13.00 -1.88 -38.74
C ALA A 8 14.01 -2.90 -38.20
N LYS A 9 14.28 -3.96 -38.96
CA LYS A 9 15.26 -5.01 -38.63
C LYS A 9 16.70 -4.51 -38.64
N SER A 10 17.08 -3.67 -39.61
CA SER A 10 18.43 -3.11 -39.73
C SER A 10 18.69 -1.93 -38.78
N GLY A 11 17.65 -1.43 -38.11
CA GLY A 11 17.75 -0.27 -37.23
C GLY A 11 17.79 1.08 -37.96
N GLN A 12 17.48 1.11 -39.26
CA GLN A 12 17.58 2.30 -40.12
C GLN A 12 16.24 3.01 -40.35
N LEU A 13 15.14 2.53 -39.77
CA LEU A 13 13.84 3.17 -39.93
C LEU A 13 13.82 4.57 -39.28
N THR A 14 13.56 5.59 -40.08
CA THR A 14 13.49 7.00 -39.67
C THR A 14 12.13 7.62 -39.96
N LYS A 15 11.88 8.83 -39.44
CA LYS A 15 10.64 9.58 -39.69
C LYS A 15 10.40 9.87 -41.17
N GLU A 16 11.45 10.07 -41.96
CA GLU A 16 11.36 10.34 -43.41
C GLU A 16 10.73 9.16 -44.15
N HIS A 17 11.08 7.93 -43.76
CA HIS A 17 10.47 6.73 -44.32
C HIS A 17 8.96 6.66 -44.04
N MET A 18 8.50 7.19 -42.89
CA MET A 18 7.08 7.21 -42.52
C MET A 18 6.25 8.20 -43.34
N ALA A 19 6.87 9.09 -44.15
CA ALA A 19 6.16 9.95 -45.08
C ALA A 19 5.66 9.21 -46.34
N ASN A 20 6.17 8.01 -46.61
CA ASN A 20 5.75 7.20 -47.75
C ASN A 20 4.45 6.46 -47.45
N GLN A 21 3.41 6.67 -48.27
CA GLN A 21 2.11 6.00 -48.12
C GLN A 21 2.20 4.47 -48.15
N GLN A 22 3.10 3.90 -48.96
CA GLN A 22 3.29 2.45 -48.99
C GLN A 22 3.87 1.93 -47.68
N THR A 23 4.80 2.67 -47.06
CA THR A 23 5.35 2.34 -45.74
C THR A 23 4.27 2.34 -44.67
N ILE A 24 3.32 3.28 -44.72
CA ILE A 24 2.18 3.31 -43.80
C ILE A 24 1.19 2.17 -44.06
N ARG A 25 0.97 1.77 -45.32
CA ARG A 25 0.14 0.59 -45.67
C ARG A 25 0.75 -0.70 -45.13
N ASP A 26 2.07 -0.84 -45.19
CA ASP A 26 2.78 -2.06 -44.80
C ASP A 26 3.15 -2.08 -43.29
N LEU A 27 2.62 -1.14 -42.51
CA LEU A 27 3.00 -0.92 -41.12
C LEU A 27 2.76 -2.12 -40.20
N ASN A 28 1.72 -2.90 -40.51
CA ASN A 28 1.29 -4.07 -39.75
C ASN A 28 1.52 -5.40 -40.49
N THR A 29 2.18 -5.37 -41.65
CA THR A 29 2.38 -6.58 -42.46
C THR A 29 3.19 -7.62 -41.71
N VAL A 30 2.68 -8.85 -41.63
CA VAL A 30 3.37 -9.96 -40.96
C VAL A 30 4.38 -10.58 -41.91
N HIS A 31 5.65 -10.58 -41.52
CA HIS A 31 6.70 -11.17 -42.34
C HIS A 31 6.54 -12.70 -42.41
N PRO A 32 6.56 -13.30 -43.62
CA PRO A 32 6.07 -14.66 -43.83
C PRO A 32 6.87 -15.77 -43.14
N ARG A 33 8.18 -15.55 -42.91
CA ARG A 33 9.05 -16.56 -42.26
C ARG A 33 9.10 -16.42 -40.75
N THR A 34 9.39 -15.21 -40.28
CA THR A 34 9.56 -14.90 -38.86
C THR A 34 8.24 -14.74 -38.11
N LYS A 35 7.14 -14.50 -38.84
CA LYS A 35 5.81 -14.21 -38.29
C LYS A 35 5.81 -12.97 -37.39
N LEU A 36 6.67 -12.00 -37.70
CA LEU A 36 6.82 -10.74 -36.97
C LEU A 36 6.34 -9.58 -37.85
N THR A 37 5.69 -8.60 -37.24
CA THR A 37 5.44 -7.30 -37.85
C THR A 37 6.70 -6.42 -37.81
N PRO A 38 6.76 -5.27 -38.51
CA PRO A 38 7.82 -4.28 -38.32
C PRO A 38 8.00 -3.86 -36.85
N LEU A 39 6.90 -3.77 -36.09
CA LEU A 39 6.95 -3.52 -34.65
C LEU A 39 7.56 -4.71 -33.89
N GLY A 40 7.13 -5.93 -34.18
CA GLY A 40 7.66 -7.14 -33.54
C GLY A 40 9.17 -7.32 -33.75
N ILE A 41 9.69 -7.06 -34.95
CA ILE A 41 11.13 -7.17 -35.21
C ILE A 41 11.93 -6.04 -34.52
N ALA A 42 11.39 -4.81 -34.45
CA ALA A 42 12.02 -3.73 -33.69
C ALA A 42 12.08 -4.03 -32.18
N VAL A 43 11.04 -4.68 -31.64
CA VAL A 43 11.00 -5.15 -30.25
C VAL A 43 12.01 -6.26 -30.00
N TRP A 44 12.12 -7.22 -30.93
CA TRP A 44 13.11 -8.30 -30.86
C TRP A 44 14.54 -7.76 -30.69
N TYR A 45 14.91 -6.76 -31.49
CA TYR A 45 16.22 -6.09 -31.41
C TYR A 45 16.29 -4.96 -30.37
N CYS A 46 15.21 -4.70 -29.63
CA CYS A 46 15.14 -3.71 -28.56
C CYS A 46 15.43 -2.26 -29.02
N TYR A 47 15.04 -1.92 -30.26
CA TYR A 47 15.24 -0.60 -30.85
C TYR A 47 14.18 0.41 -30.35
N VAL A 48 14.36 0.90 -29.13
CA VAL A 48 13.45 1.83 -28.43
C VAL A 48 12.96 2.99 -29.31
N LYS A 49 13.84 3.65 -30.07
CA LYS A 49 13.49 4.79 -30.92
C LYS A 49 12.56 4.38 -32.07
N ILE A 50 12.80 3.21 -32.67
CA ILE A 50 12.00 2.66 -33.77
C ILE A 50 10.66 2.16 -33.25
N VAL A 51 10.63 1.49 -32.10
CA VAL A 51 9.38 1.08 -31.43
C VAL A 51 8.48 2.29 -31.18
N LYS A 52 9.02 3.35 -30.56
CA LYS A 52 8.27 4.60 -30.36
C LYS A 52 7.80 5.23 -31.66
N LEU A 53 8.62 5.21 -32.71
CA LEU A 53 8.27 5.75 -34.02
C LEU A 53 7.11 4.97 -34.65
N LEU A 54 7.17 3.65 -34.67
CA LEU A 54 6.13 2.78 -35.23
C LEU A 54 4.80 2.94 -34.49
N LEU A 55 4.82 2.88 -33.16
CA LEU A 55 3.62 3.08 -32.33
C LEU A 55 2.99 4.46 -32.55
N LYS A 56 3.81 5.52 -32.63
CA LYS A 56 3.32 6.89 -32.90
C LYS A 56 2.63 7.01 -34.26
N ASN A 57 2.97 6.18 -35.23
CA ASN A 57 2.37 6.17 -36.57
C ASN A 57 1.26 5.13 -36.73
N GLY A 58 0.76 4.54 -35.63
CA GLY A 58 -0.41 3.65 -35.66
C GLY A 58 -0.08 2.17 -35.89
N ALA A 59 1.14 1.73 -35.63
CA ALA A 59 1.45 0.31 -35.64
C ALA A 59 0.63 -0.39 -34.55
N ASN A 60 -0.03 -1.49 -34.90
CA ASN A 60 -0.89 -2.24 -34.00
C ASN A 60 -0.03 -2.95 -32.94
N PRO A 61 -0.20 -2.65 -31.65
CA PRO A 61 0.62 -3.21 -30.58
C PRO A 61 0.41 -4.72 -30.35
N ASP A 62 -0.72 -5.29 -30.81
CA ASP A 62 -1.02 -6.73 -30.77
C ASP A 62 -0.45 -7.48 -31.99
N GLY A 63 0.09 -6.76 -32.97
CA GLY A 63 0.66 -7.34 -34.18
C GLY A 63 -0.39 -7.84 -35.19
N LYS A 64 -1.66 -7.44 -35.05
CA LYS A 64 -2.70 -7.79 -36.03
C LYS A 64 -2.54 -6.97 -37.32
N ASP A 65 -2.57 -7.66 -38.45
CA ASP A 65 -2.68 -7.04 -39.77
C ASP A 65 -4.17 -6.88 -40.13
N PRO A 66 -4.71 -5.65 -40.23
CA PRO A 66 -6.12 -5.44 -40.57
C PRO A 66 -6.50 -5.98 -41.96
N ASN A 67 -5.51 -6.19 -42.84
CA ASN A 67 -5.75 -6.78 -44.16
C ASN A 67 -5.71 -8.32 -44.13
N HIS A 68 -5.18 -8.93 -43.07
CA HIS A 68 -4.98 -10.37 -42.95
C HIS A 68 -5.18 -10.83 -41.49
N ASN A 69 -6.43 -10.78 -41.04
CA ASN A 69 -6.78 -10.94 -39.63
C ASN A 69 -6.44 -12.33 -39.03
N ASP A 70 -6.31 -13.37 -39.86
CA ASP A 70 -6.03 -14.76 -39.45
C ASP A 70 -4.55 -15.19 -39.67
N SER A 71 -3.66 -14.26 -39.98
CA SER A 71 -2.25 -14.61 -40.20
C SER A 71 -1.58 -15.09 -38.90
N PRO A 72 -0.87 -16.24 -38.92
CA PRO A 72 -0.07 -16.66 -37.78
C PRO A 72 0.96 -15.58 -37.42
N VAL A 73 0.97 -15.14 -36.18
CA VAL A 73 1.78 -13.99 -35.74
C VAL A 73 2.37 -14.23 -34.36
N ARG A 74 3.56 -13.68 -34.14
CA ARG A 74 4.15 -13.47 -32.83
C ARG A 74 3.80 -12.07 -32.35
N PRO A 75 2.88 -11.91 -31.39
CA PRO A 75 2.50 -10.59 -30.89
C PRO A 75 3.72 -9.84 -30.36
N PRO A 76 3.88 -8.53 -30.62
CA PRO A 76 5.02 -7.76 -30.13
C PRO A 76 5.24 -7.88 -28.62
N LEU A 77 4.16 -7.94 -27.83
CA LEU A 77 4.26 -8.10 -26.37
C LEU A 77 4.78 -9.49 -25.97
N TRP A 78 4.35 -10.55 -26.68
CA TRP A 78 4.93 -11.88 -26.50
C TRP A 78 6.42 -11.91 -26.87
N VAL A 79 6.81 -11.23 -27.96
CA VAL A 79 8.23 -11.11 -28.36
C VAL A 79 9.06 -10.45 -27.28
N ALA A 80 8.55 -9.37 -26.67
CA ALA A 80 9.19 -8.72 -25.53
C ALA A 80 9.34 -9.68 -24.35
N ALA A 81 8.28 -10.44 -24.03
CA ALA A 81 8.22 -11.37 -22.91
C ALA A 81 9.00 -12.69 -23.11
N ALA A 82 9.36 -13.04 -24.35
CA ALA A 82 9.98 -14.32 -24.67
C ALA A 82 11.41 -14.20 -25.22
N ARG A 83 11.73 -13.14 -25.96
CA ARG A 83 12.90 -13.10 -26.86
C ARG A 83 13.80 -11.88 -26.67
N SER A 84 13.32 -10.79 -26.09
CA SER A 84 14.13 -9.59 -25.88
C SER A 84 15.28 -9.89 -24.89
N LYS A 85 16.51 -9.65 -25.30
CA LYS A 85 17.69 -9.94 -24.47
C LYS A 85 18.07 -8.80 -23.51
N GLN A 86 17.61 -7.58 -23.80
CA GLN A 86 17.93 -6.37 -23.04
C GLN A 86 16.71 -5.45 -23.02
N ARG A 87 16.66 -4.52 -22.05
CA ARG A 87 15.59 -3.50 -21.96
C ARG A 87 14.17 -4.08 -22.01
N VAL A 88 14.01 -5.30 -21.51
CA VAL A 88 12.74 -6.06 -21.55
C VAL A 88 11.61 -5.26 -20.92
N GLY A 89 11.83 -4.72 -19.71
CA GLY A 89 10.87 -3.85 -19.03
C GLY A 89 10.47 -2.63 -19.86
N THR A 90 11.43 -1.95 -20.51
CA THR A 90 11.13 -0.82 -21.39
C THR A 90 10.28 -1.24 -22.60
N MET A 91 10.55 -2.40 -23.21
CA MET A 91 9.78 -2.89 -24.35
C MET A 91 8.36 -3.25 -23.96
N MET A 92 8.19 -4.02 -22.88
CA MET A 92 6.88 -4.40 -22.34
C MET A 92 6.08 -3.16 -21.95
N GLN A 93 6.70 -2.21 -21.24
CA GLN A 93 6.05 -0.96 -20.87
C GLN A 93 5.60 -0.18 -22.11
N LEU A 94 6.44 0.02 -23.12
CA LEU A 94 6.05 0.77 -24.32
C LEU A 94 4.83 0.16 -25.02
N LEU A 95 4.77 -1.17 -25.10
CA LEU A 95 3.67 -1.89 -25.75
C LEU A 95 2.39 -1.83 -24.90
N LEU A 96 2.49 -2.08 -23.59
CA LEU A 96 1.35 -2.00 -22.66
C LEU A 96 0.78 -0.58 -22.56
N HIS A 97 1.64 0.46 -22.61
CA HIS A 97 1.19 1.86 -22.66
C HIS A 97 0.53 2.21 -23.99
N ALA A 98 0.91 1.53 -25.08
CA ALA A 98 0.25 1.68 -26.37
C ALA A 98 -1.05 0.86 -26.51
N GLY A 99 -1.46 0.15 -25.44
CA GLY A 99 -2.71 -0.61 -25.41
C GLY A 99 -2.59 -2.06 -25.89
N ALA A 100 -1.40 -2.65 -25.89
CA ALA A 100 -1.25 -4.09 -26.14
C ALA A 100 -2.10 -4.91 -25.16
N ASP A 101 -2.91 -5.84 -25.65
CA ASP A 101 -3.64 -6.80 -24.81
C ASP A 101 -2.66 -7.90 -24.33
N PRO A 102 -2.48 -8.05 -23.00
CA PRO A 102 -1.52 -8.99 -22.46
C PRO A 102 -1.93 -10.46 -22.55
N ASN A 103 -3.14 -10.76 -23.06
CA ASN A 103 -3.64 -12.13 -23.23
C ASN A 103 -3.53 -12.66 -24.67
N ILE A 104 -3.05 -11.84 -25.62
CA ILE A 104 -2.84 -12.27 -27.00
C ILE A 104 -1.67 -13.25 -27.06
N VAL A 105 -1.97 -14.49 -27.41
CA VAL A 105 -1.02 -15.59 -27.48
C VAL A 105 -0.22 -15.60 -28.79
N SER A 106 0.97 -16.20 -28.76
CA SER A 106 1.67 -16.55 -30.01
C SER A 106 1.08 -17.82 -30.61
N THR A 107 0.39 -17.69 -31.75
CA THR A 107 -0.22 -18.83 -32.45
C THR A 107 0.80 -19.77 -33.09
N VAL A 108 2.08 -19.38 -33.12
CA VAL A 108 3.19 -20.17 -33.69
C VAL A 108 4.19 -20.64 -32.65
N ASP A 109 3.93 -20.38 -31.37
CA ASP A 109 4.71 -20.86 -30.23
C ASP A 109 3.74 -21.48 -29.19
N ASP A 110 2.98 -22.49 -29.64
CA ASP A 110 2.08 -23.32 -28.82
C ASP A 110 0.96 -22.57 -28.10
N ASN A 111 0.47 -21.47 -28.65
CA ASN A 111 -0.48 -20.58 -27.97
C ASN A 111 0.05 -20.09 -26.61
N SER A 112 1.38 -19.92 -26.49
CA SER A 112 2.00 -19.33 -25.31
C SER A 112 1.55 -17.87 -25.13
N SER A 113 1.02 -17.54 -23.95
CA SER A 113 0.71 -16.16 -23.56
C SER A 113 1.99 -15.37 -23.22
N PRO A 114 1.97 -14.02 -23.33
CA PRO A 114 3.09 -13.19 -22.89
C PRO A 114 3.48 -13.46 -21.43
N LEU A 115 2.49 -13.67 -20.55
CA LEU A 115 2.76 -13.97 -19.15
C LEU A 115 3.45 -15.33 -18.97
N LEU A 116 2.99 -16.38 -19.66
CA LEU A 116 3.63 -17.70 -19.60
C LEU A 116 5.08 -17.63 -20.09
N ALA A 117 5.33 -16.91 -21.19
CA ALA A 117 6.67 -16.70 -21.69
C ALA A 117 7.57 -15.96 -20.69
N ALA A 118 7.06 -14.90 -20.05
CA ALA A 118 7.83 -14.14 -19.05
C ALA A 118 8.19 -15.00 -17.81
N VAL A 119 7.27 -15.85 -17.35
CA VAL A 119 7.53 -16.81 -16.24
C VAL A 119 8.58 -17.84 -16.64
N LYS A 120 8.53 -18.33 -17.89
CA LYS A 120 9.52 -19.32 -18.37
C LYS A 120 10.91 -18.71 -18.55
N THR A 121 10.99 -17.47 -19.03
CA THR A 121 12.24 -16.83 -19.48
C THR A 121 12.91 -15.96 -18.42
N TYR A 122 12.17 -15.06 -17.77
CA TYR A 122 12.78 -14.00 -16.94
C TYR A 122 12.61 -14.19 -15.44
N ARG A 123 11.45 -14.71 -15.00
CA ARG A 123 11.13 -14.89 -13.56
C ARG A 123 11.36 -13.62 -12.72
N SER A 124 11.10 -12.46 -13.33
CA SER A 124 11.26 -11.18 -12.65
C SER A 124 9.90 -10.72 -12.15
N PRO A 125 9.66 -10.66 -10.81
CA PRO A 125 8.39 -10.24 -10.24
C PRO A 125 7.90 -8.90 -10.82
N HIS A 126 8.82 -7.96 -11.03
CA HIS A 126 8.53 -6.66 -11.63
C HIS A 126 7.92 -6.77 -13.05
N LEU A 127 8.48 -7.62 -13.92
CA LEU A 127 7.96 -7.82 -15.28
C LEU A 127 6.62 -8.57 -15.28
N LEU A 128 6.45 -9.52 -14.35
CA LEU A 128 5.21 -10.28 -14.20
C LEU A 128 4.07 -9.39 -13.66
N ASN A 129 4.36 -8.59 -12.63
CA ASN A 129 3.45 -7.59 -12.09
C ASN A 129 2.95 -6.66 -13.20
N ALA A 130 3.83 -6.15 -14.05
CA ALA A 130 3.45 -5.26 -15.15
C ALA A 130 2.43 -5.89 -16.12
N LEU A 131 2.50 -7.19 -16.38
CA LEU A 131 1.54 -7.92 -17.22
C LEU A 131 0.22 -8.17 -16.46
N VAL A 132 0.31 -8.69 -15.24
CA VAL A 132 -0.86 -9.01 -14.40
C VAL A 132 -1.68 -7.75 -14.08
N ASP A 133 -1.01 -6.63 -13.84
CA ASP A 133 -1.63 -5.32 -13.60
C ASP A 133 -2.32 -4.74 -14.83
N LYS A 134 -1.99 -5.26 -16.01
CA LYS A 134 -2.68 -4.97 -17.26
C LYS A 134 -3.73 -6.01 -17.64
N GLY A 135 -4.01 -6.96 -16.75
CA GLY A 135 -5.07 -7.95 -16.91
C GLY A 135 -4.62 -9.25 -17.56
N ALA A 136 -3.32 -9.56 -17.55
CA ALA A 136 -2.84 -10.87 -17.98
C ALA A 136 -3.41 -11.98 -17.09
N ASN A 137 -3.94 -13.04 -17.70
CA ASN A 137 -4.53 -14.16 -16.99
C ASN A 137 -3.45 -15.17 -16.56
N PRO A 138 -3.18 -15.34 -15.25
CA PRO A 138 -2.19 -16.31 -14.75
C PRO A 138 -2.61 -17.78 -14.94
N ASP A 139 -3.87 -18.01 -15.32
CA ASP A 139 -4.49 -19.33 -15.51
C ASP A 139 -4.76 -19.65 -16.98
N GLN A 140 -4.29 -18.82 -17.92
CA GLN A 140 -4.40 -19.10 -19.35
C GLN A 140 -3.48 -20.25 -19.75
N GLU A 141 -4.06 -21.30 -20.32
CA GLU A 141 -3.37 -22.49 -20.78
C GLU A 141 -2.84 -22.33 -22.21
N ASN A 142 -1.68 -22.93 -22.47
CA ASN A 142 -1.14 -23.13 -23.81
C ASN A 142 -1.54 -24.52 -24.35
N ASN A 143 -1.05 -24.91 -25.53
CA ASN A 143 -1.36 -26.22 -26.13
C ASN A 143 -0.81 -27.42 -25.34
N HIS A 144 0.08 -27.19 -24.36
CA HIS A 144 0.62 -28.20 -23.45
C HIS A 144 -0.07 -28.18 -22.08
N GLU A 145 -1.21 -27.50 -21.95
CA GLU A 145 -1.98 -27.34 -20.70
C GLU A 145 -1.19 -26.64 -19.56
N GLU A 146 -0.11 -25.95 -19.92
CA GLU A 146 0.73 -25.20 -18.99
C GLU A 146 0.11 -23.82 -18.74
N THR A 147 -0.05 -23.45 -17.47
CA THR A 147 -0.39 -22.08 -17.06
C THR A 147 0.82 -21.39 -16.41
N PRO A 148 0.89 -20.04 -16.47
CA PRO A 148 1.87 -19.29 -15.69
C PRO A 148 1.93 -19.72 -14.22
N ARG A 149 0.75 -19.93 -13.60
CA ARG A 149 0.63 -20.36 -12.20
C ARG A 149 1.19 -21.77 -11.96
N LYS A 150 0.78 -22.77 -12.75
CA LYS A 150 1.27 -24.16 -12.64
C LYS A 150 2.80 -24.21 -12.76
N ILE A 151 3.39 -23.43 -13.68
CA ILE A 151 4.85 -23.38 -13.85
C ILE A 151 5.55 -22.73 -12.66
N ALA A 152 4.97 -21.68 -12.07
CA ALA A 152 5.54 -21.02 -10.88
C ALA A 152 5.49 -21.95 -9.65
N GLU A 153 4.35 -22.62 -9.43
CA GLU A 153 4.12 -23.57 -8.34
C GLU A 153 5.02 -24.80 -8.44
N ALA A 154 5.11 -25.41 -9.63
CA ALA A 154 5.96 -26.59 -9.86
C ALA A 154 7.45 -26.31 -9.59
N ARG A 155 7.86 -25.04 -9.65
CA ARG A 155 9.24 -24.62 -9.36
C ARG A 155 9.45 -24.18 -7.92
N GLY A 156 8.38 -23.99 -7.14
CA GLY A 156 8.46 -23.51 -5.76
C GLY A 156 9.04 -22.11 -5.63
N ASP A 157 8.78 -21.20 -6.58
CA ASP A 157 9.29 -19.82 -6.60
C ASP A 157 8.25 -18.86 -5.97
N PRO A 158 8.40 -18.46 -4.69
CA PRO A 158 7.37 -17.69 -3.97
C PRO A 158 7.18 -16.27 -4.53
N ASP A 159 8.25 -15.65 -5.03
CA ASP A 159 8.22 -14.31 -5.57
C ASP A 159 7.44 -14.26 -6.88
N THR A 160 7.66 -15.25 -7.75
CA THR A 160 6.87 -15.43 -8.97
C THR A 160 5.41 -15.74 -8.64
N ILE A 161 5.13 -16.65 -7.70
CA ILE A 161 3.75 -16.99 -7.28
C ILE A 161 3.02 -15.75 -6.75
N LYS A 162 3.70 -14.92 -5.95
CA LYS A 162 3.15 -13.68 -5.43
C LYS A 162 2.89 -12.67 -6.55
N ALA A 163 3.79 -12.54 -7.52
CA ALA A 163 3.65 -11.64 -8.65
C ALA A 163 2.49 -12.01 -9.59
N LEU A 164 2.08 -13.28 -9.61
CA LEU A 164 0.95 -13.76 -10.42
C LEU A 164 -0.43 -13.48 -9.78
N ARG A 165 -0.49 -13.02 -8.53
CA ARG A 165 -1.75 -12.65 -7.86
C ARG A 165 -2.27 -11.30 -8.37
N LYS A 166 -3.59 -11.13 -8.36
CA LYS A 166 -4.19 -9.84 -8.73
C LYS A 166 -3.66 -8.75 -7.81
N ARG A 167 -3.54 -7.52 -8.34
CA ARG A 167 -3.04 -6.37 -7.59
C ARG A 167 -3.71 -6.19 -6.23
N LYS A 168 -5.04 -6.32 -6.16
CA LYS A 168 -5.81 -6.24 -4.92
C LYS A 168 -5.42 -7.32 -3.91
N GLU A 169 -5.17 -8.55 -4.35
CA GLU A 169 -4.73 -9.65 -3.47
C GLU A 169 -3.32 -9.43 -2.95
N ARG A 170 -2.43 -8.85 -3.77
CA ARG A 170 -1.09 -8.40 -3.32
C ARG A 170 -1.21 -7.27 -2.29
N SER A 171 -2.30 -6.50 -2.34
CA SER A 171 -2.52 -5.31 -1.54
C SER A 171 -3.37 -5.54 -0.26
N LEU A 172 -3.96 -6.72 -0.05
CA LEU A 172 -4.80 -6.96 1.13
C LEU A 172 -4.02 -6.88 2.46
N GLY A 173 -2.78 -7.37 2.48
CA GLY A 173 -1.95 -7.41 3.70
C GLY A 173 -1.59 -6.01 4.23
N TRP A 174 -1.22 -5.08 3.35
CA TRP A 174 -0.86 -3.72 3.78
C TRP A 174 -2.09 -2.89 4.17
N LEU A 175 -3.26 -3.08 3.53
CA LEU A 175 -4.50 -2.41 3.93
C LEU A 175 -4.92 -2.79 5.36
N HIS A 176 -4.81 -4.08 5.69
CA HIS A 176 -5.02 -4.54 7.05
C HIS A 176 -4.04 -3.88 8.02
N TRP A 177 -2.75 -3.86 7.69
CA TRP A 177 -1.71 -3.26 8.51
C TRP A 177 -1.85 -1.73 8.67
N ILE A 178 -2.25 -0.99 7.63
CA ILE A 178 -2.59 0.44 7.78
C ILE A 178 -3.84 0.60 8.64
N GLY A 179 -4.84 -0.26 8.49
CA GLY A 179 -5.98 -0.30 9.40
C GLY A 179 -5.54 -0.45 10.87
N VAL A 180 -4.54 -1.31 11.14
CA VAL A 180 -3.95 -1.45 12.47
C VAL A 180 -3.21 -0.18 12.91
N ILE A 181 -2.40 0.44 12.05
CA ILE A 181 -1.73 1.73 12.35
C ILE A 181 -2.74 2.83 12.66
N VAL A 182 -3.76 2.99 11.82
CA VAL A 182 -4.84 3.95 12.03
C VAL A 182 -5.56 3.65 13.33
N SER A 183 -5.78 2.38 13.67
CA SER A 183 -6.42 1.97 14.93
C SER A 183 -5.54 2.29 16.16
N ILE A 184 -4.22 2.12 16.05
CA ILE A 184 -3.24 2.49 17.09
C ILE A 184 -3.21 4.02 17.27
N ILE A 185 -3.18 4.75 16.16
CA ILE A 185 -3.21 6.22 16.12
C ILE A 185 -4.49 6.77 16.76
N VAL A 186 -5.64 6.16 16.47
CA VAL A 186 -6.96 6.59 16.99
C VAL A 186 -7.26 6.03 18.40
N GLY A 187 -6.33 5.25 18.99
CA GLY A 187 -6.46 4.75 20.36
C GLY A 187 -7.46 3.61 20.53
N VAL A 188 -7.79 2.89 19.46
CA VAL A 188 -8.81 1.83 19.49
C VAL A 188 -8.21 0.47 19.79
N VAL A 189 -7.53 0.31 20.92
CA VAL A 189 -6.97 -1.01 21.26
C VAL A 189 -8.07 -2.03 21.63
N ALA A 190 -9.26 -1.57 22.01
CA ALA A 190 -10.39 -2.43 22.35
C ALA A 190 -11.08 -3.11 21.13
N TRP A 191 -11.12 -2.47 19.95
CA TRP A 191 -11.79 -3.05 18.77
C TRP A 191 -10.93 -4.00 17.96
N VAL A 192 -9.60 -3.88 18.00
CA VAL A 192 -8.70 -4.76 17.23
C VAL A 192 -8.96 -6.22 17.63
N ASN A 193 -9.22 -6.50 18.91
CA ASN A 193 -9.56 -7.84 19.38
C ASN A 193 -10.96 -8.32 18.93
N ALA A 194 -11.93 -7.42 18.71
CA ALA A 194 -13.27 -7.80 18.25
C ALA A 194 -13.35 -7.99 16.73
N PHE A 195 -12.67 -7.15 15.94
CA PHE A 195 -12.67 -7.24 14.47
C PHE A 195 -11.85 -8.43 13.96
N VAL A 196 -10.72 -8.75 14.61
CA VAL A 196 -9.95 -9.97 14.33
C VAL A 196 -10.80 -11.23 14.57
N VAL A 197 -11.61 -11.24 15.63
CA VAL A 197 -12.55 -12.34 15.90
C VAL A 197 -13.62 -12.44 14.82
N VAL A 198 -14.23 -11.34 14.38
CA VAL A 198 -15.28 -11.38 13.34
C VAL A 198 -14.73 -11.81 11.97
N ALA A 199 -13.52 -11.38 11.59
CA ALA A 199 -12.92 -11.72 10.31
C ALA A 199 -12.38 -13.16 10.26
N VAL A 200 -11.83 -13.68 11.37
CA VAL A 200 -11.35 -15.07 11.46
C VAL A 200 -12.53 -16.06 11.59
N VAL A 201 -13.58 -15.68 12.35
CA VAL A 201 -14.80 -16.50 12.52
C VAL A 201 -15.64 -16.53 11.23
N GLY A 202 -15.56 -15.50 10.38
CA GLY A 202 -16.26 -15.48 9.08
C GLY A 202 -15.60 -16.33 7.98
N ALA A 203 -14.30 -16.65 8.11
CA ALA A 203 -13.56 -17.40 7.09
C ALA A 203 -13.28 -18.87 7.46
N ALA A 204 -13.40 -19.24 8.74
CA ALA A 204 -13.23 -20.62 9.20
C ALA A 204 -14.27 -20.93 10.30
N GLY A 205 -15.19 -21.85 10.02
CA GLY A 205 -16.24 -22.28 10.95
C GLY A 205 -15.74 -23.06 12.18
N ALA A 206 -14.95 -22.43 13.06
CA ALA A 206 -14.51 -23.04 14.32
C ALA A 206 -14.43 -22.00 15.46
N ALA A 207 -15.53 -21.85 16.19
CA ALA A 207 -15.70 -20.83 17.23
C ALA A 207 -15.27 -21.24 18.66
N THR A 208 -14.40 -22.24 18.88
CA THR A 208 -14.22 -22.80 20.24
C THR A 208 -12.81 -22.79 20.85
N ALA A 209 -11.81 -22.13 20.25
CA ALA A 209 -10.43 -22.21 20.77
C ALA A 209 -9.75 -20.89 21.19
N ALA A 210 -10.39 -19.72 21.07
CA ALA A 210 -9.75 -18.42 21.32
C ALA A 210 -9.99 -17.80 22.72
N GLY A 211 -10.84 -18.41 23.55
CA GLY A 211 -11.26 -17.85 24.85
C GLY A 211 -10.16 -17.56 25.89
N PRO A 212 -9.15 -18.44 26.08
CA PRO A 212 -8.18 -18.30 27.19
C PRO A 212 -7.07 -17.25 26.96
N TYR A 213 -6.69 -17.00 25.70
CA TYR A 213 -5.58 -16.08 25.37
C TYR A 213 -6.02 -14.62 25.44
N VAL A 214 -7.23 -14.32 24.95
CA VAL A 214 -7.83 -12.98 24.96
C VAL A 214 -8.08 -12.49 26.41
N THR A 215 -8.45 -13.39 27.31
CA THR A 215 -8.71 -13.05 28.72
C THR A 215 -7.44 -12.75 29.52
N GLN A 216 -6.30 -13.39 29.22
CA GLN A 216 -5.03 -13.12 29.91
C GLN A 216 -4.43 -11.75 29.56
N VAL A 217 -4.54 -11.32 28.30
CA VAL A 217 -4.09 -9.98 27.85
C VAL A 217 -4.94 -8.88 28.46
N ILE A 218 -6.26 -9.09 28.58
CA ILE A 218 -7.17 -8.15 29.25
C ILE A 218 -6.88 -8.08 30.76
N LYS A 219 -6.63 -9.20 31.44
CA LYS A 219 -6.30 -9.22 32.88
C LYS A 219 -5.04 -8.43 33.24
N ARG A 220 -3.95 -8.60 32.48
CA ARG A 220 -2.68 -7.89 32.76
C ARG A 220 -2.75 -6.40 32.46
N ARG A 221 -3.58 -6.01 31.48
CA ARG A 221 -3.64 -4.66 30.93
C ARG A 221 -4.55 -3.70 31.70
N PHE A 222 -5.43 -4.22 32.56
CA PHE A 222 -6.43 -3.43 33.31
C PHE A 222 -6.44 -3.72 34.83
N HIS A 223 -5.43 -4.42 35.36
CA HIS A 223 -5.27 -4.74 36.79
C HIS A 223 -6.52 -5.26 37.54
N MET A 224 -7.37 -6.07 36.90
CA MET A 224 -8.53 -6.67 37.56
C MET A 224 -8.14 -7.98 38.29
N SER A 225 -8.42 -8.06 39.59
CA SER A 225 -8.13 -9.24 40.42
C SER A 225 -9.28 -10.25 40.43
N GLY A 226 -9.02 -11.47 39.94
CA GLY A 226 -9.91 -12.62 40.10
C GLY A 226 -9.16 -13.93 39.82
N ILE A 227 -9.22 -14.86 40.80
CA ILE A 227 -8.49 -16.13 40.86
C ILE A 227 -8.98 -17.09 39.77
N PHE A 228 -8.07 -17.63 38.97
CA PHE A 228 -8.35 -18.77 38.08
C PHE A 228 -7.16 -19.73 38.13
N ASP A 229 -7.48 -21.01 38.35
CA ASP A 229 -6.56 -22.08 38.75
C ASP A 229 -5.63 -22.53 37.60
N GLU A 230 -4.36 -22.70 37.94
CA GLU A 230 -3.28 -23.16 37.06
C GLU A 230 -3.20 -24.69 37.12
N LYS A 231 -3.43 -25.36 35.98
CA LYS A 231 -2.76 -26.65 35.70
C LYS A 231 -2.92 -27.04 34.23
N VAL A 232 -1.77 -27.05 33.53
CA VAL A 232 -1.20 -28.13 32.69
C VAL A 232 -0.31 -27.49 31.62
N TRP A 233 1.00 -27.74 31.69
CA TRP A 233 1.96 -27.43 30.62
C TRP A 233 2.95 -28.61 30.49
N PRO A 234 3.29 -29.08 29.27
CA PRO A 234 4.44 -29.95 29.06
C PRO A 234 5.72 -29.15 28.81
N GLU A 235 6.84 -29.68 29.29
CA GLU A 235 8.18 -29.11 29.22
C GLU A 235 8.67 -28.69 27.81
N LYS A 236 9.41 -27.57 27.83
CA LYS A 236 10.58 -27.24 26.99
C LYS A 236 10.40 -27.28 25.46
N LEU A 237 9.77 -26.24 24.94
CA LEU A 237 10.25 -25.56 23.75
C LEU A 237 10.89 -24.25 24.22
N LYS A 238 12.16 -24.01 23.91
CA LYS A 238 12.77 -22.68 24.12
C LYS A 238 11.93 -21.68 23.33
N GLN A 239 11.14 -20.84 24.01
CA GLN A 239 10.50 -19.72 23.35
C GLN A 239 11.61 -18.77 22.87
N PRO A 240 11.57 -18.29 21.62
CA PRO A 240 12.57 -17.34 21.13
C PRO A 240 12.58 -16.10 22.02
N GLU A 241 13.75 -15.50 22.22
CA GLU A 241 13.81 -14.25 23.00
C GLU A 241 13.01 -13.16 22.26
N PRO A 242 12.28 -12.27 22.96
CA PRO A 242 11.43 -11.26 22.32
C PRO A 242 12.16 -10.44 21.24
N LYS A 243 13.44 -10.13 21.48
CA LYS A 243 14.29 -9.42 20.53
C LYS A 243 14.49 -10.19 19.22
N GLU A 244 14.74 -11.50 19.27
CA GLU A 244 14.91 -12.34 18.09
C GLU A 244 13.61 -12.44 17.29
N GLU A 245 12.47 -12.51 17.98
CA GLU A 245 11.16 -12.50 17.35
C GLU A 245 10.86 -11.18 16.63
N PHE A 246 11.17 -10.03 17.25
CA PHE A 246 11.03 -8.72 16.60
C PHE A 246 11.95 -8.55 15.39
N GLN A 247 13.20 -9.01 15.49
CA GLN A 247 14.15 -8.96 14.37
C GLN A 247 13.63 -9.80 13.20
N LYS A 248 13.10 -10.99 13.49
CA LYS A 248 12.50 -11.85 12.48
C LYS A 248 11.28 -11.18 11.84
N ASP A 249 10.32 -10.69 12.64
CA ASP A 249 9.11 -10.02 12.12
C ASP A 249 9.45 -8.82 11.22
N ALA A 250 10.41 -7.99 11.64
CA ALA A 250 10.83 -6.84 10.87
C ALA A 250 11.52 -7.26 9.56
N LYS A 251 12.37 -8.30 9.60
CA LYS A 251 13.03 -8.84 8.41
C LYS A 251 12.03 -9.44 7.43
N ASP A 252 11.11 -10.28 7.91
CA ASP A 252 10.06 -10.89 7.11
C ASP A 252 9.22 -9.79 6.44
N PHE A 253 8.86 -8.73 7.17
CA PHE A 253 8.13 -7.59 6.62
C PHE A 253 8.93 -6.81 5.55
N ILE A 254 10.23 -6.59 5.78
CA ILE A 254 11.12 -5.91 4.82
C ILE A 254 11.21 -6.72 3.52
N GLU A 255 11.38 -8.03 3.61
CA GLU A 255 11.44 -8.93 2.46
C GLU A 255 10.09 -8.98 1.73
N GLU A 256 8.98 -9.14 2.45
CA GLU A 256 7.65 -9.17 1.87
C GLU A 256 7.25 -7.87 1.16
N ASN A 257 7.82 -6.73 1.55
CA ASN A 257 7.48 -5.42 0.98
C ASN A 257 8.56 -4.85 0.06
N ASP A 258 9.57 -5.64 -0.32
CA ASP A 258 10.72 -5.23 -1.15
C ASP A 258 11.43 -3.96 -0.61
N LEU A 259 11.59 -3.88 0.72
CA LEU A 259 12.23 -2.74 1.40
C LEU A 259 13.73 -2.95 1.64
N ASN A 260 14.30 -4.05 1.16
CA ASN A 260 15.72 -4.42 1.32
C ASN A 260 16.68 -3.32 0.83
N LYS A 261 16.26 -2.53 -0.16
CA LYS A 261 17.04 -1.39 -0.69
C LYS A 261 17.24 -0.27 0.34
N PHE A 262 16.37 -0.19 1.35
CA PHE A 262 16.41 0.81 2.41
C PHE A 262 17.05 0.27 3.69
N PHE A 263 16.82 -1.00 3.99
CA PHE A 263 17.22 -1.63 5.25
C PHE A 263 18.05 -2.91 5.01
N PRO A 264 19.38 -2.80 4.83
CA PRO A 264 20.24 -3.98 4.74
C PRO A 264 20.30 -4.75 6.07
N SER A 265 20.76 -6.01 6.03
CA SER A 265 20.72 -6.96 7.17
C SER A 265 21.41 -6.50 8.48
N ASN A 266 22.20 -5.44 8.44
CA ASN A 266 22.89 -4.84 9.61
C ASN A 266 22.61 -3.33 9.73
N ASP A 267 21.45 -2.87 9.29
CA ASP A 267 21.10 -1.46 9.31
C ASP A 267 21.03 -0.90 10.76
N PRO A 268 21.80 0.16 11.10
CA PRO A 268 21.82 0.73 12.45
C PRO A 268 20.47 1.30 12.89
N PHE A 269 19.67 1.82 11.95
CA PHE A 269 18.34 2.35 12.23
C PHE A 269 17.42 1.20 12.66
N LEU A 270 17.43 0.08 11.95
CA LEU A 270 16.62 -1.09 12.28
C LEU A 270 16.97 -1.67 13.66
N GLN A 271 18.26 -1.75 13.99
CA GLN A 271 18.70 -2.21 15.33
C GLN A 271 18.16 -1.29 16.44
N THR A 272 18.21 0.02 16.22
CA THR A 272 17.66 0.99 17.19
C THR A 272 16.15 0.83 17.36
N VAL A 273 15.41 0.62 16.26
CA VAL A 273 13.96 0.40 16.30
C VAL A 273 13.62 -0.87 17.07
N VAL A 274 14.30 -1.98 16.78
CA VAL A 274 14.12 -3.27 17.48
C VAL A 274 14.43 -3.13 18.97
N ASP A 275 15.52 -2.46 19.33
CA ASP A 275 15.90 -2.27 20.74
C ASP A 275 14.90 -1.39 21.49
N LYS A 276 14.44 -0.29 20.90
CA LYS A 276 13.40 0.57 21.50
C LYS A 276 12.06 -0.17 21.58
N ALA A 277 11.68 -0.94 20.57
CA ALA A 277 10.45 -1.75 20.57
C ALA A 277 10.50 -2.83 21.67
N THR A 278 11.61 -3.54 21.82
CA THR A 278 11.80 -4.56 22.87
C THR A 278 11.69 -3.94 24.26
N LYS A 279 12.29 -2.76 24.47
CA LYS A 279 12.19 -2.02 25.73
C LYS A 279 10.75 -1.55 26.02
N LEU A 280 10.04 -1.10 24.99
CA LEU A 280 8.65 -0.68 25.11
C LEU A 280 7.73 -1.86 25.42
N GLU A 281 7.96 -3.01 24.80
CA GLU A 281 7.20 -4.25 25.05
C GLU A 281 7.41 -4.76 26.47
N ALA A 282 8.62 -4.61 27.01
CA ALA A 282 8.94 -4.99 28.39
C ALA A 282 8.30 -4.07 29.45
N ASN A 283 7.77 -2.90 29.07
CA ASN A 283 7.11 -2.00 29.99
C ASN A 283 5.69 -2.52 30.32
N PRO A 284 5.36 -2.81 31.59
CA PRO A 284 4.03 -3.32 31.97
C PRO A 284 2.88 -2.36 31.64
N ASP A 285 3.14 -1.06 31.54
CA ASP A 285 2.14 -0.04 31.21
C ASP A 285 1.97 0.16 29.69
N ASN A 286 2.72 -0.61 28.87
CA ASN A 286 2.61 -0.48 27.42
C ASN A 286 1.26 -1.03 26.92
N THR A 287 0.54 -0.16 26.25
CA THR A 287 -0.76 -0.44 25.64
C THR A 287 -0.66 -0.57 24.11
N LEU A 288 0.51 -0.33 23.52
CA LEU A 288 0.69 -0.27 22.07
C LEU A 288 1.21 -1.59 21.51
N ASP A 289 0.75 -1.95 20.31
CA ASP A 289 1.31 -3.06 19.54
C ASP A 289 2.68 -2.64 18.98
N THR A 290 3.74 -3.12 19.63
CA THR A 290 5.13 -2.78 19.31
C THR A 290 5.58 -3.32 17.96
N LYS A 291 5.02 -4.44 17.47
CA LYS A 291 5.31 -4.96 16.12
C LYS A 291 4.74 -4.02 15.05
N ALA A 292 3.49 -3.59 15.24
CA ALA A 292 2.87 -2.62 14.34
C ALA A 292 3.61 -1.28 14.35
N LEU A 293 4.07 -0.82 15.52
CA LEU A 293 4.92 0.37 15.62
C LEU A 293 6.26 0.17 14.92
N ALA A 294 6.93 -0.97 15.09
CA ALA A 294 8.22 -1.24 14.45
C ALA A 294 8.11 -1.19 12.93
N ARG A 295 7.02 -1.74 12.37
CA ARG A 295 6.71 -1.62 10.95
C ARG A 295 6.42 -0.17 10.54
N LEU A 296 5.71 0.61 11.35
CA LEU A 296 5.45 2.04 11.08
C LEU A 296 6.77 2.83 11.05
N ALA A 297 7.70 2.53 11.94
CA ALA A 297 9.02 3.16 12.00
C ALA A 297 9.80 3.03 10.68
N LEU A 298 9.61 1.94 9.93
CA LEU A 298 10.24 1.76 8.61
C LEU A 298 9.82 2.81 7.58
N PHE A 299 8.72 3.54 7.80
CA PHE A 299 8.27 4.61 6.93
C PHE A 299 8.53 5.96 7.59
N GLN A 300 8.98 6.94 6.80
CA GLN A 300 9.07 8.35 7.19
C GLN A 300 7.65 8.91 7.23
N PRO A 301 7.09 9.25 8.41
CA PRO A 301 5.76 9.82 8.49
C PRO A 301 5.82 11.27 8.03
N VAL A 302 4.89 11.62 7.15
CA VAL A 302 4.67 12.97 6.64
C VAL A 302 3.20 13.31 6.82
N MET A 303 2.90 14.18 7.78
CA MET A 303 1.56 14.74 7.97
C MET A 303 1.36 15.85 6.95
N TYR A 304 0.41 15.65 6.04
CA TYR A 304 0.00 16.64 5.05
C TYR A 304 -1.33 17.24 5.47
N CYS A 305 -1.25 18.37 6.16
CA CYS A 305 -2.33 18.99 6.90
C CYS A 305 -3.06 20.04 6.07
N ASP A 306 -4.36 20.11 6.23
CA ASP A 306 -5.20 21.12 5.61
C ASP A 306 -5.10 22.44 6.38
N ASP A 307 -4.72 23.49 5.66
CA ASP A 307 -4.70 24.87 6.11
C ASP A 307 -5.53 25.74 5.18
N SER A 308 -6.52 25.19 4.48
CA SER A 308 -7.43 25.93 3.62
C SER A 308 -8.48 26.71 4.43
N GLY A 309 -9.14 27.67 3.79
CA GLY A 309 -10.10 28.55 4.47
C GLY A 309 -11.25 27.83 5.18
N SER A 310 -11.68 26.66 4.68
CA SER A 310 -12.76 25.84 5.27
C SER A 310 -12.42 25.31 6.66
N MET A 311 -11.12 25.15 6.97
CA MET A 311 -10.67 24.69 8.27
C MET A 311 -11.00 25.67 9.41
N ASN A 312 -11.36 26.93 9.11
CA ASN A 312 -11.80 27.89 10.12
C ASN A 312 -13.21 27.58 10.69
N GLU A 313 -13.93 26.60 10.13
CA GLU A 313 -15.24 26.20 10.63
C GLU A 313 -15.14 25.28 11.87
N GLY A 314 -15.80 25.67 12.96
CA GLY A 314 -15.89 24.88 14.18
C GLY A 314 -14.51 24.60 14.80
N ASN A 315 -14.30 23.35 15.25
CA ASN A 315 -13.07 22.91 15.92
C ASN A 315 -12.12 22.14 14.99
N ARG A 316 -12.25 22.29 13.66
CA ARG A 316 -11.50 21.47 12.69
C ARG A 316 -9.98 21.62 12.83
N VAL A 317 -9.47 22.84 13.05
CA VAL A 317 -8.03 23.08 13.31
C VAL A 317 -7.56 22.35 14.57
N GLU A 318 -8.30 22.48 15.68
CA GLU A 318 -7.93 21.82 16.94
C GLU A 318 -7.97 20.29 16.81
N HIS A 319 -8.98 19.73 16.12
CA HIS A 319 -9.04 18.29 15.86
C HIS A 319 -7.85 17.82 15.02
N GLN A 320 -7.46 18.58 13.99
CA GLN A 320 -6.26 18.27 13.21
C GLN A 320 -5.00 18.28 14.07
N ILE A 321 -4.85 19.27 14.97
CA ILE A 321 -3.72 19.33 15.90
C ILE A 321 -3.71 18.11 16.83
N ASP A 322 -4.85 17.76 17.43
CA ASP A 322 -4.99 16.59 18.31
C ASP A 322 -4.57 15.29 17.59
N ILE A 323 -5.01 15.11 16.35
CA ILE A 323 -4.65 13.96 15.51
C ILE A 323 -3.14 13.92 15.25
N VAL A 324 -2.57 15.03 14.80
CA VAL A 324 -1.14 15.12 14.45
C VAL A 324 -0.26 14.93 15.68
N GLU A 325 -0.64 15.50 16.82
CA GLU A 325 0.03 15.32 18.10
C GLU A 325 0.00 13.87 18.56
N ARG A 326 -1.15 13.20 18.45
CA ARG A 326 -1.26 11.78 18.77
C ARG A 326 -0.38 10.92 17.87
N ILE A 327 -0.40 11.14 16.56
CA ILE A 327 0.45 10.42 15.60
C ILE A 327 1.91 10.64 15.94
N ALA A 328 2.33 11.89 16.14
CA ALA A 328 3.70 12.23 16.49
C ALA A 328 4.12 11.58 17.82
N SER A 329 3.24 11.57 18.83
CA SER A 329 3.50 10.97 20.15
C SER A 329 3.72 9.45 20.09
N ILE A 330 3.17 8.79 19.07
CA ILE A 330 3.26 7.34 18.88
C ILE A 330 4.44 7.01 17.97
N ALA A 331 4.51 7.65 16.80
CA ALA A 331 5.55 7.41 15.81
C ALA A 331 6.95 7.73 16.34
N THR A 332 7.07 8.72 17.24
CA THR A 332 8.37 9.14 17.78
C THR A 332 8.91 8.26 18.91
N ARG A 333 8.13 7.29 19.43
CA ARG A 333 8.53 6.48 20.60
C ARG A 333 9.71 5.55 20.33
N ILE A 334 9.74 4.92 19.15
CA ILE A 334 10.69 3.85 18.84
C ILE A 334 11.61 4.14 17.65
N ILE A 335 11.42 5.29 17.00
CA ILE A 335 12.36 5.75 15.96
C ILE A 335 13.60 6.41 16.59
N PRO A 336 14.74 6.42 15.90
CA PRO A 336 15.90 7.21 16.30
C PRO A 336 15.61 8.71 16.35
N ASP A 337 16.44 9.46 17.08
CA ASP A 337 16.19 10.86 17.45
C ASP A 337 16.22 11.83 16.26
N ASP A 338 16.74 11.41 15.11
CA ASP A 338 16.77 12.15 13.85
C ASP A 338 15.65 11.73 12.87
N GLY A 339 14.91 10.67 13.18
CA GLY A 339 13.92 10.04 12.30
C GLY A 339 12.50 10.61 12.35
N GLY A 340 12.30 11.75 13.04
CA GLY A 340 11.04 12.36 13.47
C GLY A 340 9.90 12.48 12.44
N VAL A 341 8.79 13.10 12.84
CA VAL A 341 7.61 13.30 11.98
C VAL A 341 7.70 14.64 11.27
N LYS A 342 7.48 14.64 9.95
CA LYS A 342 7.39 15.87 9.15
C LYS A 342 5.94 16.33 9.09
N VAL A 343 5.66 17.58 9.42
CA VAL A 343 4.35 18.21 9.26
C VAL A 343 4.48 19.31 8.21
N ARG A 344 3.66 19.21 7.16
CA ARG A 344 3.59 20.16 6.04
C ARG A 344 2.13 20.47 5.74
N PHE A 345 1.87 21.56 5.04
CA PHE A 345 0.52 22.08 4.83
C PHE A 345 0.16 22.19 3.35
N ILE A 346 -1.14 22.26 3.03
CA ILE A 346 -1.63 22.40 1.65
C ILE A 346 -1.15 23.71 1.02
N ASN A 347 -1.41 24.84 1.67
CA ASN A 347 -1.17 26.18 1.13
C ASN A 347 0.19 26.74 1.54
N ARG A 348 0.59 26.55 2.81
CA ARG A 348 1.88 27.05 3.32
C ARG A 348 3.05 26.18 2.87
N ASN A 349 4.19 26.85 2.64
CA ASN A 349 5.48 26.20 2.40
C ASN A 349 6.31 26.03 3.68
N THR A 350 5.64 25.78 4.80
CA THR A 350 6.29 25.55 6.09
C THR A 350 6.49 24.05 6.29
N GLU A 351 7.68 23.64 6.74
CA GLU A 351 7.93 22.29 7.26
C GLU A 351 8.23 22.39 8.75
N ILE A 352 7.48 21.64 9.56
CA ILE A 352 7.74 21.45 10.98
C ILE A 352 8.27 20.03 11.15
N MET A 353 9.44 19.88 11.76
CA MET A 353 10.00 18.58 12.09
C MET A 353 9.83 18.33 13.59
N ILE A 354 9.10 17.27 13.94
CA ILE A 354 8.80 16.90 15.33
C ILE A 354 9.53 15.63 15.74
N TYR A 355 10.26 15.73 16.84
CA TYR A 355 10.93 14.63 17.50
C TYR A 355 10.28 14.37 18.86
N GLN A 356 10.57 13.22 19.48
CA GLN A 356 10.05 12.88 20.80
C GLN A 356 10.31 14.01 21.83
N ARG A 357 11.50 14.61 21.80
CA ARG A 357 11.91 15.70 22.70
C ARG A 357 11.25 17.05 22.44
N THR A 358 10.74 17.28 21.22
CA THR A 358 10.11 18.55 20.81
C THR A 358 8.60 18.42 20.63
N LEU A 359 8.02 17.28 21.02
CA LEU A 359 6.58 17.00 20.88
C LEU A 359 5.71 18.07 21.55
N LYS A 360 6.12 18.53 22.73
CA LYS A 360 5.43 19.58 23.51
C LYS A 360 5.27 20.91 22.76
N ASP A 361 6.13 21.19 21.78
CA ASP A 361 6.12 22.45 21.03
C ASP A 361 5.17 22.38 19.80
N LEU A 362 4.76 21.17 19.40
CA LEU A 362 4.00 20.92 18.17
C LEU A 362 2.70 21.71 18.09
N ARG A 363 1.90 21.67 19.18
CA ARG A 363 0.62 22.36 19.25
C ARG A 363 0.77 23.86 19.05
N GLN A 364 1.77 24.47 19.69
CA GLN A 364 2.09 25.89 19.51
C GLN A 364 2.51 26.19 18.06
N LEU A 365 3.39 25.37 17.49
CA LEU A 365 3.91 25.57 16.13
C LEU A 365 2.81 25.45 15.06
N MET A 366 1.89 24.49 15.22
CA MET A 366 0.74 24.34 14.34
C MET A 366 -0.30 25.44 14.53
N GLY A 367 -0.58 25.85 15.78
CA GLY A 367 -1.53 26.91 16.09
C GLY A 367 -1.15 28.28 15.49
N GLN A 368 0.13 28.50 15.19
CA GLN A 368 0.61 29.69 14.48
C GLN A 368 0.30 29.69 12.97
N GLN A 369 -0.14 28.55 12.40
CA GLN A 369 -0.41 28.40 10.97
C GLN A 369 -1.89 28.66 10.66
N ALA A 370 -2.31 29.93 10.68
CA ALA A 370 -3.70 30.31 10.41
C ALA A 370 -4.17 29.78 9.03
N PRO A 371 -5.37 29.14 8.93
CA PRO A 371 -5.86 28.62 7.66
C PRO A 371 -6.26 29.72 6.66
N TYR A 372 -5.92 29.54 5.38
CA TYR A 372 -6.26 30.42 4.27
C TYR A 372 -6.20 29.70 2.92
N GLY A 373 -6.87 30.29 1.92
CA GLY A 373 -6.74 29.83 0.55
C GLY A 373 -7.57 28.57 0.22
N PRO A 374 -7.43 28.07 -1.01
CA PRO A 374 -8.20 26.95 -1.53
C PRO A 374 -7.66 25.59 -1.06
N THR A 375 -8.46 24.53 -1.23
CA THR A 375 -8.09 23.14 -0.94
C THR A 375 -7.41 22.49 -2.16
N GLU A 376 -6.29 23.05 -2.62
CA GLU A 376 -5.51 22.57 -3.78
C GLU A 376 -4.70 21.30 -3.44
N LEU A 377 -5.41 20.22 -3.10
CA LEU A 377 -4.85 19.03 -2.46
C LEU A 377 -3.85 18.27 -3.34
N GLY A 378 -4.21 17.95 -4.58
CA GLY A 378 -3.34 17.21 -5.50
C GLY A 378 -2.21 18.06 -6.07
N THR A 379 -2.51 19.31 -6.41
CA THR A 379 -1.51 20.25 -6.95
C THR A 379 -0.39 20.48 -5.94
N ASN A 380 -0.76 20.77 -4.68
CA ASN A 380 0.23 21.02 -3.64
C ASN A 380 0.83 19.73 -3.08
N LEU A 381 0.14 18.57 -3.11
CA LEU A 381 0.79 17.29 -2.81
C LEU A 381 2.02 17.10 -3.69
N ARG A 382 1.87 17.35 -5.00
CA ARG A 382 2.96 17.22 -5.96
C ARG A 382 4.12 18.16 -5.63
N SER A 383 3.88 19.46 -5.45
CA SER A 383 4.94 20.45 -5.27
C SER A 383 5.50 20.55 -3.84
N ARG A 384 4.68 20.31 -2.82
CA ARG A 384 5.04 20.50 -1.41
C ARG A 384 5.49 19.22 -0.73
N ILE A 385 5.03 18.07 -1.18
CA ILE A 385 5.38 16.76 -0.58
C ILE A 385 6.27 15.98 -1.55
N LEU A 386 5.74 15.60 -2.70
CA LEU A 386 6.39 14.64 -3.59
C LEU A 386 7.67 15.19 -4.20
N GLU A 387 7.67 16.45 -4.66
CA GLU A 387 8.86 17.06 -5.25
C GLU A 387 10.06 17.09 -4.29
N PRO A 388 9.98 17.70 -3.09
CA PRO A 388 11.13 17.77 -2.19
C PRO A 388 11.44 16.46 -1.43
N LEU A 389 10.44 15.63 -1.14
CA LEU A 389 10.62 14.45 -0.28
C LEU A 389 10.78 13.15 -1.07
N VAL A 390 10.41 13.11 -2.35
CA VAL A 390 10.49 11.91 -3.19
C VAL A 390 11.26 12.19 -4.46
N TYR A 391 10.80 13.10 -5.32
CA TYR A 391 11.35 13.25 -6.67
C TYR A 391 12.77 13.80 -6.67
N GLN A 392 13.06 14.82 -5.86
CA GLN A 392 14.42 15.32 -5.68
C GLN A 392 15.33 14.21 -5.11
N PRO A 393 14.98 13.53 -4.00
CA PRO A 393 15.76 12.40 -3.50
C PRO A 393 15.96 11.25 -4.50
N LEU A 394 14.98 10.96 -5.37
CA LEU A 394 15.15 9.96 -6.44
C LEU A 394 16.20 10.42 -7.46
N ARG A 395 16.18 11.69 -7.86
CA ARG A 395 17.16 12.26 -8.81
C ARG A 395 18.58 12.29 -8.23
N THR A 396 18.71 12.55 -6.93
CA THR A 396 20.01 12.62 -6.23
C THR A 396 20.43 11.30 -5.58
N ASN A 397 19.66 10.22 -5.79
CA ASN A 397 19.86 8.91 -5.16
C ASN A 397 20.04 8.98 -3.63
N SER A 398 19.25 9.83 -2.99
CA SER A 398 19.30 10.12 -1.55
C SER A 398 17.98 9.80 -0.83
N LEU A 399 17.10 9.01 -1.45
CA LEU A 399 15.89 8.50 -0.79
C LEU A 399 16.30 7.39 0.20
N ARG A 400 16.33 7.71 1.50
CA ARG A 400 16.87 6.82 2.55
C ARG A 400 15.83 5.96 3.26
N ARG A 401 14.55 6.33 3.17
CA ARG A 401 13.46 5.67 3.88
C ARG A 401 12.17 5.77 3.05
N PRO A 402 11.37 4.70 2.95
CA PRO A 402 10.02 4.76 2.40
C PRO A 402 9.20 5.89 3.03
N VAL A 403 8.23 6.45 2.32
CA VAL A 403 7.46 7.61 2.78
C VAL A 403 6.00 7.22 3.00
N LEU A 404 5.46 7.57 4.17
CA LEU A 404 4.02 7.47 4.46
C LEU A 404 3.45 8.88 4.57
N VAL A 405 2.64 9.28 3.59
CA VAL A 405 1.95 10.57 3.55
C VAL A 405 0.57 10.41 4.16
N SER A 406 0.35 10.97 5.34
CA SER A 406 -0.94 11.03 6.02
C SER A 406 -1.60 12.37 5.73
N ILE A 407 -2.50 12.37 4.76
CA ILE A 407 -3.32 13.50 4.36
C ILE A 407 -4.48 13.65 5.33
N ILE A 408 -4.63 14.85 5.88
CA ILE A 408 -5.72 15.22 6.77
C ILE A 408 -6.43 16.41 6.13
N THR A 409 -7.72 16.30 5.86
CA THR A 409 -8.49 17.35 5.16
C THR A 409 -9.96 17.33 5.56
N ASP A 410 -10.61 18.49 5.56
CA ASP A 410 -12.04 18.64 5.80
C ASP A 410 -12.87 18.70 4.52
N GLY A 411 -12.24 18.91 3.37
CA GLY A 411 -12.92 19.24 2.12
C GLY A 411 -12.53 18.37 0.93
N CYS A 412 -13.30 18.50 -0.15
CA CYS A 412 -12.93 17.96 -1.45
C CYS A 412 -11.93 18.90 -2.17
N PRO A 413 -11.16 18.41 -3.17
CA PRO A 413 -10.21 19.23 -3.90
C PRO A 413 -10.89 20.43 -4.59
N GLN A 414 -10.47 21.64 -4.26
CA GLN A 414 -11.01 22.89 -4.77
C GLN A 414 -9.89 23.89 -5.06
N GLY A 415 -10.05 24.70 -6.10
CA GLY A 415 -9.09 25.74 -6.47
C GLY A 415 -8.95 25.94 -7.97
N PRO A 416 -8.27 27.02 -8.41
CA PRO A 416 -8.17 27.37 -9.83
C PRO A 416 -7.41 26.35 -10.68
N ARG A 417 -6.47 25.60 -10.06
CA ARG A 417 -5.65 24.58 -10.73
C ARG A 417 -6.03 23.15 -10.31
N GLU A 418 -6.93 23.03 -9.34
CA GLU A 418 -7.32 21.75 -8.76
C GLU A 418 -8.56 21.20 -9.46
N LYS A 419 -8.56 19.89 -9.70
CA LYS A 419 -9.70 19.12 -10.20
C LYS A 419 -9.83 17.88 -9.32
N LEU A 420 -11.00 17.25 -9.32
CA LEU A 420 -11.22 16.01 -8.57
C LEU A 420 -10.18 14.91 -8.90
N GLU A 421 -9.75 14.82 -10.16
CA GLU A 421 -8.75 13.83 -10.59
C GLU A 421 -7.30 14.23 -10.26
N THR A 422 -7.01 15.47 -9.88
CA THR A 422 -5.63 15.98 -9.74
C THR A 422 -4.87 15.21 -8.66
N LEU A 423 -5.49 14.90 -7.53
CA LEU A 423 -4.88 14.08 -6.47
C LEU A 423 -4.52 12.67 -6.96
N LYS A 424 -5.47 12.00 -7.64
CA LYS A 424 -5.25 10.68 -8.24
C LYS A 424 -4.11 10.72 -9.24
N GLN A 425 -4.07 11.73 -10.11
CA GLN A 425 -2.98 11.88 -11.09
C GLN A 425 -1.62 12.10 -10.43
N ALA A 426 -1.55 12.87 -9.35
CA ALA A 426 -0.31 13.05 -8.59
C ALA A 426 0.19 11.74 -7.95
N ILE A 427 -0.71 10.93 -7.37
CA ILE A 427 -0.37 9.61 -6.82
C ILE A 427 0.10 8.65 -7.92
N LEU A 428 -0.59 8.61 -9.07
CA LEU A 428 -0.19 7.78 -10.21
C LEU A 428 1.13 8.24 -10.85
N GLU A 429 1.38 9.55 -10.94
CA GLU A 429 2.66 10.12 -11.37
C GLU A 429 3.79 9.68 -10.42
N CYS A 430 3.56 9.73 -9.10
CA CYS A 430 4.52 9.24 -8.11
C CYS A 430 4.90 7.78 -8.35
N GLY A 431 3.90 6.92 -8.54
CA GLY A 431 4.13 5.50 -8.84
C GLY A 431 4.99 5.28 -10.08
N ARG A 432 4.66 5.95 -11.19
CA ARG A 432 5.43 5.85 -12.44
C ARG A 432 6.88 6.32 -12.29
N LEU A 433 7.12 7.38 -11.51
CA LEU A 433 8.47 7.90 -11.28
C LEU A 433 9.29 6.97 -10.38
N LEU A 434 8.67 6.34 -9.38
CA LEU A 434 9.31 5.30 -8.56
C LEU A 434 9.71 4.09 -9.41
N GLU A 435 8.79 3.57 -10.23
CA GLU A 435 9.05 2.44 -11.12
C GLU A 435 10.17 2.76 -12.13
N ALA A 436 10.17 3.97 -12.69
CA ALA A 436 11.23 4.43 -13.59
C ALA A 436 12.60 4.51 -12.89
N ALA A 437 12.63 4.76 -11.59
CA ALA A 437 13.82 4.74 -10.75
C ALA A 437 14.13 3.34 -10.19
N GLY A 438 13.34 2.31 -10.56
CA GLY A 438 13.54 0.92 -10.13
C GLY A 438 13.01 0.61 -8.73
N TYR A 439 12.11 1.41 -8.19
CA TYR A 439 11.42 1.17 -6.92
C TYR A 439 9.99 0.67 -7.14
N GLU A 440 9.49 -0.15 -6.22
CA GLU A 440 8.07 -0.47 -6.15
C GLU A 440 7.24 0.77 -5.78
N ARG A 441 6.01 0.84 -6.29
CA ARG A 441 5.11 1.98 -6.03
C ARG A 441 4.79 2.15 -4.54
N THR A 442 4.79 1.04 -3.80
CA THR A 442 4.48 0.96 -2.37
C THR A 442 5.54 1.58 -1.47
N VAL A 443 6.67 2.03 -2.03
CA VAL A 443 7.68 2.85 -1.32
C VAL A 443 7.11 4.19 -0.87
N VAL A 444 6.12 4.73 -1.59
CA VAL A 444 5.37 5.91 -1.15
C VAL A 444 3.91 5.51 -0.97
N ARG A 445 3.43 5.59 0.26
CA ARG A 445 2.05 5.25 0.63
C ARG A 445 1.31 6.52 1.04
N PHE A 446 0.02 6.51 0.77
CA PHE A 446 -0.89 7.61 1.06
C PHE A 446 -2.00 7.09 1.96
N GLN A 447 -2.25 7.81 3.04
CA GLN A 447 -3.42 7.64 3.87
C GLN A 447 -4.21 8.96 3.80
N ILE A 448 -5.51 8.91 3.57
CA ILE A 448 -6.38 10.10 3.67
C ILE A 448 -7.36 9.91 4.82
N SER A 449 -7.42 10.91 5.69
CA SER A 449 -8.34 10.97 6.81
C SER A 449 -9.18 12.24 6.73
N GLN A 450 -10.50 12.07 6.78
CA GLN A 450 -11.45 13.18 6.78
C GLN A 450 -11.58 13.76 8.19
N ILE A 451 -11.62 15.09 8.28
CA ILE A 451 -12.08 15.81 9.47
C ILE A 451 -13.47 16.39 9.19
N GLY A 452 -14.38 16.28 10.15
CA GLY A 452 -15.74 16.80 10.02
C GLY A 452 -16.64 15.88 9.20
N THR A 453 -17.85 16.37 8.93
CA THR A 453 -18.96 15.59 8.39
C THR A 453 -19.34 15.97 6.95
N ASP A 454 -18.43 16.62 6.22
CA ASP A 454 -18.66 17.06 4.84
C ASP A 454 -18.99 15.86 3.91
N GLU A 455 -20.17 15.88 3.31
CA GLU A 455 -20.63 14.78 2.45
C GLU A 455 -19.97 14.79 1.06
N ASP A 456 -19.53 15.94 0.55
CA ASP A 456 -18.81 16.04 -0.72
C ASP A 456 -17.39 15.48 -0.58
N ALA A 457 -16.71 15.80 0.52
CA ALA A 457 -15.42 15.21 0.88
C ALA A 457 -15.56 13.68 1.03
N LYS A 458 -16.61 13.21 1.69
CA LYS A 458 -16.89 11.77 1.85
C LYS A 458 -17.20 11.08 0.52
N ALA A 459 -17.94 11.72 -0.38
CA ALA A 459 -18.21 11.21 -1.73
C ALA A 459 -16.92 11.12 -2.55
N PHE A 460 -16.07 12.14 -2.46
CA PHE A 460 -14.74 12.16 -3.08
C PHE A 460 -13.83 11.03 -2.56
N LEU A 461 -13.75 10.82 -1.24
CA LEU A 461 -12.94 9.72 -0.70
C LEU A 461 -13.47 8.35 -1.14
N LYS A 462 -14.80 8.18 -1.20
CA LYS A 462 -15.42 6.96 -1.73
C LYS A 462 -15.12 6.74 -3.21
N SER A 463 -15.01 7.79 -4.03
CA SER A 463 -14.63 7.64 -5.43
C SER A 463 -13.19 7.14 -5.58
N LEU A 464 -12.26 7.69 -4.79
CA LEU A 464 -10.86 7.23 -4.76
C LEU A 464 -10.72 5.77 -4.33
N MET A 465 -11.53 5.31 -3.37
CA MET A 465 -11.51 3.90 -2.92
C MET A 465 -11.95 2.91 -4.00
N ARG A 466 -12.72 3.36 -5.00
CA ARG A 466 -13.17 2.52 -6.13
C ARG A 466 -12.13 2.41 -7.24
N GLU A 467 -11.06 3.19 -7.18
CA GLU A 467 -10.00 3.19 -8.18
C GLU A 467 -9.05 2.01 -7.97
N ASP A 468 -9.20 0.96 -8.77
CA ASP A 468 -8.32 -0.22 -8.73
C ASP A 468 -6.84 0.15 -8.88
N GLN A 469 -6.54 1.27 -9.57
CA GLN A 469 -5.18 1.72 -9.78
C GLN A 469 -4.48 2.31 -8.53
N LEU A 470 -5.24 2.58 -7.45
CA LEU A 470 -4.76 3.19 -6.21
C LEU A 470 -4.73 2.21 -5.01
N GLN A 471 -5.36 1.03 -5.12
CA GLN A 471 -5.57 0.10 -4.00
C GLN A 471 -4.32 -0.50 -3.36
N ASP A 472 -3.14 -0.27 -3.91
CA ASP A 472 -1.84 -0.71 -3.39
C ASP A 472 -1.05 0.39 -2.67
N VAL A 473 -1.44 1.65 -2.88
CA VAL A 473 -0.72 2.81 -2.33
C VAL A 473 -1.62 3.76 -1.55
N LEU A 474 -2.93 3.74 -1.73
CA LEU A 474 -3.88 4.65 -1.09
C LEU A 474 -4.84 3.93 -0.14
N TYR A 475 -4.88 4.38 1.10
CA TYR A 475 -5.85 3.98 2.10
C TYR A 475 -6.71 5.19 2.51
N CYS A 476 -8.02 5.06 2.47
CA CYS A 476 -8.94 6.09 2.94
C CYS A 476 -9.71 5.58 4.16
N THR A 477 -9.83 6.40 5.20
CA THR A 477 -10.70 6.07 6.35
C THR A 477 -12.16 6.21 5.97
N THR A 478 -12.99 5.20 6.28
CA THR A 478 -14.42 5.17 5.92
C THR A 478 -15.34 6.04 6.79
N GLY A 479 -14.82 6.65 7.86
CA GLY A 479 -15.56 7.56 8.74
C GLY A 479 -14.66 8.70 9.22
N SER A 480 -15.27 9.82 9.62
CA SER A 480 -14.54 11.02 10.04
C SER A 480 -13.70 10.75 11.29
N LEU A 481 -12.52 11.33 11.30
CA LEU A 481 -11.51 11.04 12.31
C LEU A 481 -11.89 11.69 13.65
N ASP A 482 -12.45 12.89 13.61
CA ASP A 482 -12.96 13.63 14.77
C ASP A 482 -14.13 12.96 15.49
N GLU A 483 -15.10 12.37 14.79
CA GLU A 483 -16.17 11.59 15.45
C GLU A 483 -15.60 10.39 16.22
N LYS A 484 -14.59 9.74 15.65
CA LYS A 484 -13.91 8.63 16.32
C LYS A 484 -13.16 9.16 17.55
N PHE A 485 -12.35 10.20 17.40
CA PHE A 485 -11.61 10.82 18.50
C PHE A 485 -12.51 11.37 19.62
N ALA A 486 -13.66 11.99 19.30
CA ALA A 486 -14.61 12.49 20.29
C ALA A 486 -15.21 11.35 21.12
N LYS A 487 -15.65 10.26 20.47
CA LYS A 487 -16.09 9.04 21.17
C LYS A 487 -15.02 8.46 22.09
N PHE A 488 -13.74 8.66 21.78
CA PHE A 488 -12.64 8.21 22.64
C PHE A 488 -12.36 9.16 23.80
N ARG A 489 -12.35 10.49 23.60
CA ARG A 489 -12.27 11.43 24.72
C ARG A 489 -13.37 11.18 25.74
N ASP A 490 -14.60 10.98 25.27
CA ASP A 490 -15.72 10.65 26.16
C ASP A 490 -15.54 9.30 26.87
N ASN A 491 -14.93 8.30 26.23
CA ASN A 491 -14.64 7.02 26.86
C ASN A 491 -13.47 7.11 27.86
N GLU A 492 -12.45 7.90 27.56
CA GLU A 492 -11.28 8.15 28.43
C GLU A 492 -11.72 8.96 29.65
N THR A 493 -12.52 10.03 29.46
CA THR A 493 -13.14 10.79 30.54
C THR A 493 -14.14 9.96 31.34
N ARG A 494 -14.88 9.01 30.74
CA ARG A 494 -15.73 8.07 31.50
C ARG A 494 -14.92 7.05 32.29
N LEU A 495 -13.77 6.61 31.79
CA LEU A 495 -12.84 5.74 32.51
C LEU A 495 -12.17 6.52 33.66
N GLU A 496 -11.81 7.79 33.44
CA GLU A 496 -11.31 8.70 34.47
C GLU A 496 -12.39 9.03 35.50
N GLN A 497 -13.64 9.32 35.09
CA GLN A 497 -14.77 9.50 36.01
C GLN A 497 -15.06 8.22 36.78
N TRP A 498 -15.03 7.04 36.15
CA TRP A 498 -15.20 5.78 36.84
C TRP A 498 -14.07 5.49 37.86
N ALA A 499 -12.84 5.94 37.57
CA ALA A 499 -11.70 5.85 38.48
C ALA A 499 -11.69 6.95 39.56
N LEU A 500 -12.33 8.09 39.32
CA LEU A 500 -12.45 9.23 40.26
C LEU A 500 -13.72 9.13 41.12
N ASP A 501 -14.74 8.43 40.65
CA ASP A 501 -16.01 8.14 41.34
C ASP A 501 -15.95 6.85 42.19
N GLU A 502 -14.76 6.35 42.54
CA GLU A 502 -14.59 5.53 43.75
C GLU A 502 -14.28 6.44 44.95
N PRO A 503 -15.29 6.98 45.67
CA PRO A 503 -15.12 7.19 47.08
C PRO A 503 -15.31 5.83 47.78
N ASP A 504 -14.31 5.44 48.56
CA ASP A 504 -14.45 4.50 49.68
C ASP A 504 -15.85 4.61 50.29
N HIS A 505 -16.71 3.61 50.09
CA HIS A 505 -17.71 3.18 51.07
C HIS A 505 -18.29 1.80 50.71
N GLU A 506 -18.20 0.92 51.71
CA GLU A 506 -18.92 -0.35 51.88
C GLU A 506 -18.38 -1.63 51.24
N CYS A 507 -17.20 -1.99 51.72
CA CYS A 507 -16.91 -3.38 52.04
C CYS A 507 -17.72 -3.80 53.28
N ARG A 508 -18.81 -4.58 53.10
CA ARG A 508 -19.36 -5.64 54.00
C ARG A 508 -20.88 -5.77 53.84
N SER A 509 -21.34 -6.82 53.14
CA SER A 509 -22.40 -7.76 53.59
C SER A 509 -23.13 -8.47 52.43
N VAL A 510 -22.48 -9.38 51.71
CA VAL A 510 -23.20 -10.54 51.13
C VAL A 510 -22.27 -11.76 51.11
N LEU A 511 -21.86 -12.20 52.29
CA LEU A 511 -21.41 -13.56 52.55
C LEU A 511 -22.20 -14.05 53.77
N ASP A 512 -23.49 -14.30 53.56
CA ASP A 512 -24.29 -15.23 54.37
C ASP A 512 -25.54 -15.59 53.57
N GLY A 513 -25.73 -16.89 53.28
CA GLY A 513 -26.92 -17.39 52.60
C GLY A 513 -26.67 -18.54 51.64
N THR A 514 -26.09 -19.62 52.13
CA THR A 514 -26.01 -20.92 51.45
C THR A 514 -27.39 -21.59 51.31
N HIS A 515 -27.59 -22.24 50.16
CA HIS A 515 -28.36 -23.48 49.92
C HIS A 515 -29.90 -23.51 50.04
N GLN A 516 -30.53 -23.89 48.91
CA GLN A 516 -31.57 -24.95 48.68
C GLN A 516 -32.62 -24.47 47.65
N SER A 517 -32.56 -24.94 46.41
CA SER A 517 -33.24 -26.12 45.84
C SER A 517 -34.73 -25.94 45.52
N LEU A 518 -35.09 -26.36 44.29
CA LEU A 518 -36.40 -26.87 43.83
C LEU A 518 -37.47 -25.87 43.35
N ASN A 519 -37.66 -25.88 42.02
CA ASN A 519 -38.88 -26.30 41.31
C ASN A 519 -40.23 -25.56 41.51
N TYR A 520 -40.89 -25.41 40.34
CA TYR A 520 -42.34 -25.40 40.06
C TYR A 520 -43.13 -24.08 39.96
N PHE A 521 -43.78 -23.96 38.78
CA PHE A 521 -45.07 -23.33 38.43
C PHE A 521 -45.26 -21.82 38.71
N ALA A 522 -45.49 -20.97 37.71
CA ALA A 522 -46.67 -20.80 36.83
C ALA A 522 -47.60 -19.68 37.31
N MET A 523 -47.90 -18.79 36.36
CA MET A 523 -49.13 -18.00 36.17
C MET A 523 -49.56 -16.93 37.21
N THR A 524 -49.98 -15.80 36.61
CA THR A 524 -50.94 -14.77 37.09
C THR A 524 -50.47 -13.91 38.28
N SER A 525 -50.54 -12.57 38.27
CA SER A 525 -51.31 -11.59 37.47
C SER A 525 -50.54 -10.27 37.42
#